data_AF-A0A352RFN0-F1
#
_entry.id   AF-A0A352RFN0-F1
#
_cell.length_a   1.000
_cell.length_b   1.000
_cell.length_c   1.000
_cell.angle_alpha   90.00
_cell.angle_beta   90.00
_cell.angle_gamma   90.00
#
_symmetry.space_group_name_H-M   'P 1'
#
loop_
_entity.id
_entity.type
_entity.pdbx_description
1 polymer ?
#
loop_
_entity_poly.entity_id
_entity_poly.type
_entity_poly.pdbx_seq_one_letter_code
_entity_poly.pdbx_strand_id
1 'polypeptide(L)'
;MHESVGLSLLRKICQFPRSLTVGVKENSWVRSPAWDVFWLHSGLWLTFLMLTTSDLPVQEMFYAAGVFLFWISHRFSSFYLAWRTQAYHPLLKNQQGRFVFIPLLLVSVVFAVLFIPESVLPVPVSVRILGMILLDFAWGMHHFAAQHYGLLRLYHHRWNSKSAPLSNKRDRWYCWGVGGGLVLIAELLHGTSFLQEKNFLPLLTGDWIFEGIPLLLRLGTLLVAGITIFMIRNAFLHDSGLPRILYILGIGVMVMGAYQLEPFQFFMLWTLQHWMVALGLTVHMAGNDITLKTNP
;
A
#
# COMPACT_ATOMS: atom_id res chain seq x y z
N MET A 1 -46.64 0.27 -16.56
CA MET A 1 -46.03 0.98 -15.42
C MET A 1 -44.87 0.13 -14.89
N HIS A 2 -43.71 0.10 -15.56
CA HIS A 2 -42.47 -0.54 -15.06
C HIS A 2 -41.37 -0.40 -16.15
N GLU A 3 -40.70 0.76 -16.25
CA GLU A 3 -39.47 0.82 -17.08
C GLU A 3 -38.51 2.01 -16.83
N SER A 4 -38.73 2.89 -15.84
CA SER A 4 -37.91 4.11 -15.72
C SER A 4 -36.86 4.13 -14.60
N VAL A 5 -36.81 3.12 -13.73
CA VAL A 5 -35.93 3.16 -12.53
C VAL A 5 -34.49 2.69 -12.86
N GLY A 6 -34.32 1.68 -13.71
CA GLY A 6 -33.00 1.12 -14.05
C GLY A 6 -32.11 2.05 -14.88
N LEU A 7 -32.69 2.71 -15.90
CA LEU A 7 -32.01 3.69 -16.75
C LEU A 7 -31.55 4.94 -15.98
N SER A 8 -32.31 5.36 -14.96
CA SER A 8 -31.95 6.49 -14.08
C SER A 8 -30.72 6.20 -13.23
N LEU A 9 -30.61 4.97 -12.70
CA LEU A 9 -29.47 4.55 -11.89
C LEU A 9 -28.19 4.41 -12.73
N LEU A 10 -28.28 3.72 -13.89
CA LEU A 10 -27.18 3.60 -14.85
C LEU A 10 -26.73 4.96 -15.38
N ARG A 11 -27.67 5.87 -15.69
CA ARG A 11 -27.34 7.22 -16.15
C ARG A 11 -26.69 8.05 -15.05
N LYS A 12 -27.10 7.92 -13.79
CA LYS A 12 -26.40 8.53 -12.63
C LYS A 12 -25.01 7.94 -12.45
N ILE A 13 -24.84 6.62 -12.60
CA ILE A 13 -23.54 5.92 -12.50
C ILE A 13 -22.59 6.34 -13.62
N CYS A 14 -23.08 6.54 -14.84
CA CYS A 14 -22.25 6.88 -16.02
C CYS A 14 -22.07 8.39 -16.27
N GLN A 15 -22.62 9.26 -15.42
CA GLN A 15 -22.38 10.70 -15.52
C GLN A 15 -20.94 11.03 -15.12
N PHE A 16 -20.08 11.25 -16.11
CA PHE A 16 -18.84 11.99 -15.96
C PHE A 16 -19.16 13.49 -16.06
N PRO A 17 -18.63 14.34 -15.17
CA PRO A 17 -18.81 15.78 -15.30
C PRO A 17 -18.13 16.26 -16.59
N ARG A 18 -18.94 16.75 -17.55
CA ARG A 18 -18.44 17.48 -18.72
C ARG A 18 -17.86 18.79 -18.22
N SER A 19 -16.55 18.98 -18.44
CA SER A 19 -15.71 20.10 -17.99
C SER A 19 -15.65 20.30 -16.46
N LEU A 20 -14.84 19.48 -15.77
CA LEU A 20 -14.44 19.76 -14.39
C LEU A 20 -13.08 20.48 -14.41
N THR A 21 -13.07 21.77 -14.09
CA THR A 21 -11.84 22.48 -13.75
C THR A 21 -11.32 21.93 -12.42
N VAL A 22 -10.24 21.16 -12.47
CA VAL A 22 -9.58 20.69 -11.25
C VAL A 22 -8.85 21.89 -10.66
N GLY A 23 -9.44 22.52 -9.65
CA GLY A 23 -8.77 23.60 -8.92
C GLY A 23 -7.46 23.09 -8.33
N VAL A 24 -6.41 23.92 -8.36
CA VAL A 24 -5.19 23.68 -7.59
C VAL A 24 -5.22 24.65 -6.42
N LYS A 25 -5.66 24.17 -5.24
CA LYS A 25 -5.47 24.92 -3.99
C LYS A 25 -4.03 24.72 -3.55
N GLU A 26 -3.28 25.80 -3.36
CA GLU A 26 -1.85 25.76 -2.98
C GLU A 26 -1.59 24.89 -1.73
N ASN A 27 -2.54 24.85 -0.78
CA ASN A 27 -2.42 24.08 0.47
C ASN A 27 -2.82 22.58 0.38
N SER A 28 -3.22 22.09 -0.80
CA SER A 28 -3.75 20.72 -0.94
C SER A 28 -2.71 19.62 -1.05
N TRP A 29 -1.53 19.94 -1.57
CA TRP A 29 -0.36 19.05 -1.57
C TRP A 29 0.22 18.97 -0.16
N VAL A 30 0.88 17.86 0.18
CA VAL A 30 1.53 17.70 1.49
C VAL A 30 2.66 18.71 1.62
N ARG A 31 3.52 18.79 0.61
CA ARG A 31 4.60 19.79 0.54
C ARG A 31 4.54 20.61 -0.74
N SER A 32 4.61 19.97 -1.90
CA SER A 32 4.53 20.63 -3.21
C SER A 32 4.22 19.58 -4.28
N PRO A 33 3.71 19.97 -5.46
CA PRO A 33 3.40 19.01 -6.53
C PRO A 33 4.59 18.10 -6.88
N ALA A 34 5.77 18.69 -7.12
CA ALA A 34 6.96 17.93 -7.49
C ALA A 34 7.43 16.98 -6.38
N TRP A 35 7.41 17.45 -5.13
CA TRP A 35 7.82 16.63 -3.99
C TRP A 35 6.84 15.48 -3.75
N ASP A 36 5.54 15.77 -3.78
CA ASP A 36 4.49 14.77 -3.62
C ASP A 36 4.51 13.75 -4.77
N VAL A 37 4.80 14.17 -6.01
CA VAL A 37 4.93 13.25 -7.16
C VAL A 37 6.09 12.28 -6.96
N PHE A 38 7.25 12.80 -6.55
CA PHE A 38 8.44 11.96 -6.33
C PHE A 38 8.24 10.98 -5.17
N TRP A 39 7.80 11.46 -4.00
CA TRP A 39 7.73 10.66 -2.77
C TRP A 39 6.41 9.90 -2.63
N LEU A 40 5.29 10.62 -2.66
CA LEU A 40 3.99 10.10 -2.25
C LEU A 40 3.29 9.39 -3.41
N HIS A 41 3.35 9.94 -4.61
CA HIS A 41 2.77 9.34 -5.82
C HIS A 41 3.77 8.43 -6.56
N SER A 42 4.78 7.94 -5.86
CA SER A 42 5.81 7.06 -6.41
C SER A 42 5.26 5.82 -7.08
N GLY A 43 4.10 5.34 -6.65
CA GLY A 43 3.40 4.23 -7.29
C GLY A 43 3.09 4.46 -8.77
N LEU A 44 2.86 5.71 -9.21
CA LEU A 44 2.61 6.00 -10.63
C LEU A 44 3.86 5.80 -11.48
N TRP A 45 4.95 6.48 -11.14
CA TRP A 45 6.17 6.46 -11.95
C TRP A 45 6.98 5.18 -11.75
N LEU A 46 6.96 4.56 -10.56
CA LEU A 46 7.57 3.26 -10.35
C LEU A 46 6.85 2.18 -11.17
N THR A 47 5.52 2.18 -11.20
CA THR A 47 4.76 1.21 -12.02
C THR A 47 5.12 1.38 -13.49
N PHE A 48 5.15 2.63 -13.98
CA PHE A 48 5.56 2.91 -15.35
C PHE A 48 6.98 2.40 -15.64
N LEU A 49 7.93 2.64 -14.74
CA LEU A 49 9.31 2.17 -14.86
C LEU A 49 9.40 0.65 -14.91
N MET A 50 8.65 -0.06 -14.06
CA MET A 50 8.64 -1.53 -14.03
C MET A 50 8.00 -2.15 -15.27
N LEU A 51 6.98 -1.50 -15.85
CA LEU A 51 6.35 -1.95 -17.09
C LEU A 51 7.19 -1.68 -18.34
N THR A 52 8.07 -0.68 -18.30
CA THR A 52 8.85 -0.24 -19.48
C THR A 52 10.28 -0.78 -19.49
N THR A 53 10.82 -1.15 -18.32
CA THR A 53 12.16 -1.74 -18.20
C THR A 53 12.03 -3.25 -18.29
N SER A 54 12.61 -3.89 -19.29
CA SER A 54 12.59 -5.36 -19.42
C SER A 54 13.89 -6.04 -18.96
N ASP A 55 14.95 -5.27 -18.70
CA ASP A 55 16.26 -5.78 -18.30
C ASP A 55 16.30 -6.07 -16.78
N LEU A 56 16.31 -7.35 -16.42
CA LEU A 56 16.27 -7.81 -15.03
C LEU A 56 17.49 -7.34 -14.20
N PRO A 57 18.75 -7.51 -14.66
CA PRO A 57 19.91 -6.92 -14.00
C PRO A 57 19.77 -5.42 -13.66
N VAL A 58 19.22 -4.62 -14.57
CA VAL A 58 18.99 -3.18 -14.33
C VAL A 58 17.95 -2.98 -13.23
N GLN A 59 16.86 -3.73 -13.25
CA GLN A 59 15.85 -3.68 -12.20
C GLN A 59 16.40 -4.11 -10.84
N GLU A 60 17.22 -5.16 -10.79
CA GLU A 60 17.88 -5.63 -9.57
C GLU A 60 18.84 -4.57 -9.00
N MET A 61 19.65 -3.94 -9.86
CA MET A 61 20.53 -2.84 -9.45
C MET A 61 19.74 -1.64 -8.94
N PHE A 62 18.65 -1.28 -9.62
CA PHE A 62 17.74 -0.22 -9.19
C PHE A 62 17.12 -0.54 -7.82
N TYR A 63 16.67 -1.78 -7.63
CA TYR A 63 16.11 -2.23 -6.36
C TYR A 63 17.15 -2.22 -5.24
N ALA A 64 18.36 -2.72 -5.49
CA ALA A 64 19.46 -2.67 -4.54
C ALA A 64 19.76 -1.23 -4.11
N ALA A 65 19.85 -0.29 -5.06
CA ALA A 65 19.99 1.13 -4.75
C ALA A 65 18.83 1.64 -3.88
N GLY A 66 17.59 1.28 -4.21
CA GLY A 66 16.41 1.63 -3.42
C GLY A 66 16.39 1.02 -2.02
N VAL A 67 16.92 -0.19 -1.81
CA VAL A 67 17.12 -0.79 -0.48
C VAL A 67 18.08 0.08 0.34
N PHE A 68 19.24 0.45 -0.22
CA PHE A 68 20.20 1.28 0.51
C PHE A 68 19.69 2.69 0.79
N LEU A 69 18.99 3.31 -0.17
CA LEU A 69 18.50 4.68 -0.03
C LEU A 69 17.26 4.76 0.87
N PHE A 70 16.30 3.84 0.68
CA PHE A 70 14.96 3.97 1.24
C PHE A 70 14.65 2.93 2.31
N TRP A 71 15.00 1.65 2.12
CA TRP A 71 14.60 0.61 3.09
C TRP A 71 15.23 0.81 4.47
N ILE A 72 16.55 1.02 4.53
CA ILE A 72 17.26 1.22 5.80
C ILE A 72 16.66 2.43 6.54
N SER A 73 16.57 3.57 5.86
CA SER A 73 15.99 4.80 6.40
C SER A 73 14.53 4.61 6.83
N HIS A 74 13.74 3.88 6.05
CA HIS A 74 12.35 3.55 6.35
C HIS A 74 12.24 2.71 7.64
N ARG A 75 13.11 1.72 7.86
CA ARG A 75 13.08 0.92 9.11
C ARG A 75 13.28 1.75 10.37
N PHE A 76 14.15 2.77 10.31
CA PHE A 76 14.40 3.67 11.44
C PHE A 76 13.44 4.87 11.51
N SER A 77 12.64 5.10 10.47
CA SER A 77 11.82 6.31 10.34
C SER A 77 10.78 6.46 11.46
N SER A 78 10.04 5.40 11.78
CA SER A 78 9.03 5.40 12.84
C SER A 78 9.65 5.55 14.22
N PHE A 79 10.80 4.91 14.45
CA PHE A 79 11.56 5.06 15.69
C PHE A 79 12.04 6.51 15.86
N TYR A 80 12.61 7.09 14.80
CA TYR A 80 13.06 8.48 14.81
C TYR A 80 11.88 9.43 15.08
N LEU A 81 10.76 9.30 14.38
CA LEU A 81 9.58 10.14 14.62
C LEU A 81 9.11 10.04 16.06
N ALA A 82 8.90 8.82 16.56
CA ALA A 82 8.34 8.64 17.89
C ALA A 82 9.26 9.17 18.99
N TRP A 83 10.58 8.90 18.94
CA TRP A 83 11.52 9.23 20.04
C TRP A 83 12.36 10.49 19.86
N ARG A 84 12.43 11.08 18.66
CA ARG A 84 13.27 12.25 18.38
C ARG A 84 12.51 13.52 18.01
N THR A 85 11.19 13.42 17.77
CA THR A 85 10.36 14.60 17.46
C THR A 85 9.51 15.04 18.65
N GLN A 86 9.31 16.35 18.80
CA GLN A 86 8.48 16.96 19.84
C GLN A 86 7.00 16.65 19.67
N ALA A 87 6.54 16.57 18.42
CA ALA A 87 5.16 16.20 18.10
C ALA A 87 4.70 14.88 18.76
N TYR A 88 5.60 13.91 18.96
CA TYR A 88 5.26 12.59 19.54
C TYR A 88 5.58 12.44 21.03
N HIS A 89 6.29 13.39 21.65
CA HIS A 89 6.65 13.30 23.07
C HIS A 89 5.43 13.11 24.01
N PRO A 90 4.31 13.85 23.86
CA PRO A 90 3.12 13.63 24.69
C PRO A 90 2.51 12.23 24.48
N LEU A 91 2.54 11.71 23.26
CA LEU A 91 2.03 10.38 22.94
C LEU A 91 2.90 9.28 23.55
N LEU A 92 4.23 9.42 23.52
CA LEU A 92 5.14 8.48 24.19
C LEU A 92 4.87 8.41 25.70
N LYS A 93 4.69 9.57 26.34
CA LYS A 93 4.43 9.63 27.78
C LYS A 93 3.08 9.02 28.16
N ASN A 94 2.04 9.30 27.37
CA ASN A 94 0.67 8.89 27.69
C ASN A 94 0.30 7.49 27.18
N GLN A 95 1.03 6.94 26.21
CA GLN A 95 0.74 5.64 25.58
C GLN A 95 1.93 4.68 25.64
N GLN A 96 2.59 4.59 26.80
CA GLN A 96 3.75 3.69 27.00
C GLN A 96 3.45 2.23 26.64
N GLY A 97 2.21 1.77 26.82
CA GLY A 97 1.76 0.46 26.35
C GLY A 97 2.06 0.22 24.87
N ARG A 98 1.73 1.20 24.03
CA ARG A 98 1.88 1.13 22.57
C ARG A 98 3.33 1.26 22.12
N PHE A 99 4.09 2.16 22.73
CA PHE A 99 5.42 2.53 22.24
C PHE A 99 6.56 1.77 22.94
N VAL A 100 6.36 1.26 24.14
CA VAL A 100 7.43 0.58 24.91
C VAL A 100 7.08 -0.88 25.16
N PHE A 101 5.96 -1.13 25.85
CA PHE A 101 5.67 -2.47 26.34
C PHE A 101 5.28 -3.45 25.23
N ILE A 102 4.44 -3.06 24.27
CA ILE A 102 4.07 -3.92 23.13
C ILE A 102 5.31 -4.29 22.29
N PRO A 103 6.17 -3.36 21.87
CA PRO A 103 7.41 -3.72 21.16
C PRO A 103 8.32 -4.67 21.95
N LEU A 104 8.52 -4.44 23.26
CA LEU A 104 9.32 -5.32 24.10
C LEU A 104 8.71 -6.72 24.22
N LEU A 105 7.39 -6.80 24.38
CA LEU A 105 6.67 -8.07 24.41
C LEU A 105 6.82 -8.82 23.09
N LEU A 106 6.67 -8.14 21.94
CA LEU A 106 6.85 -8.76 20.63
C LEU A 106 8.25 -9.32 20.45
N VAL A 107 9.29 -8.57 20.81
CA VAL A 107 10.68 -9.07 20.77
C VAL A 107 10.84 -10.29 21.67
N SER A 108 10.30 -10.24 22.89
CA SER A 108 10.39 -11.34 23.85
C SER A 108 9.68 -12.61 23.35
N VAL A 109 8.49 -12.45 22.74
CA VAL A 109 7.72 -13.57 22.16
C VAL A 109 8.45 -14.18 20.97
N VAL A 110 8.97 -13.36 20.05
CA VAL A 110 9.73 -13.85 18.89
C VAL A 110 10.98 -14.61 19.35
N PHE A 111 11.69 -14.07 20.35
CA PHE A 111 12.85 -14.74 20.93
C PHE A 111 12.45 -16.09 21.58
N ALA A 112 11.39 -16.10 22.38
CA ALA A 112 10.90 -17.33 23.01
C ALA A 112 10.52 -18.39 21.96
N VAL A 113 9.78 -18.02 20.91
CA VAL A 113 9.36 -18.94 19.84
C VAL A 113 10.56 -19.52 19.09
N LEU A 114 11.60 -18.71 18.82
CA LEU A 114 12.78 -19.17 18.09
C LEU A 114 13.71 -20.04 18.93
N PHE A 115 13.88 -19.72 20.21
CA PHE A 115 14.91 -20.34 21.05
C PHE A 115 14.39 -21.42 22.00
N ILE A 116 13.06 -21.60 22.11
CA ILE A 116 12.50 -22.70 22.90
C ILE A 116 12.95 -24.06 22.31
N PRO A 117 13.52 -24.98 23.12
CA PRO A 117 13.99 -26.26 22.61
C PRO A 117 12.87 -27.08 21.97
N GLU A 118 13.20 -27.90 20.98
CA GLU A 118 12.23 -28.78 20.31
C GLU A 118 11.62 -29.83 21.25
N SER A 119 12.29 -30.13 22.37
CA SER A 119 11.73 -30.98 23.43
C SER A 119 10.52 -30.37 24.14
N VAL A 120 10.38 -29.04 24.12
CA VAL A 120 9.26 -28.31 24.75
C VAL A 120 8.24 -27.87 23.70
N LEU A 121 8.70 -27.36 22.55
CA LEU A 121 7.86 -27.03 21.41
C LEU A 121 8.26 -27.94 20.23
N PRO A 122 7.55 -29.04 19.95
CA PRO A 122 7.92 -30.03 18.95
C PRO A 122 7.61 -29.57 17.51
N VAL A 123 8.14 -28.39 17.15
CA VAL A 123 8.07 -27.79 15.82
C VAL A 123 9.50 -27.41 15.43
N PRO A 124 10.02 -27.84 14.27
CA PRO A 124 11.36 -27.47 13.83
C PRO A 124 11.56 -25.96 13.72
N VAL A 125 12.75 -25.46 14.07
CA VAL A 125 13.07 -24.02 14.02
C VAL A 125 12.80 -23.41 12.64
N SER A 126 13.12 -24.12 11.56
CA SER A 126 12.86 -23.68 10.17
C SER A 126 11.37 -23.42 9.90
N VAL A 127 10.48 -24.28 10.41
CA VAL A 127 9.02 -24.13 10.28
C VAL A 127 8.52 -22.96 11.11
N ARG A 128 9.08 -22.74 12.30
CA ARG A 128 8.75 -21.56 13.13
C ARG A 128 9.14 -20.26 12.43
N ILE A 129 10.34 -20.21 11.85
CA ILE A 129 10.80 -19.06 11.03
C ILE A 129 9.84 -18.81 9.88
N LEU A 130 9.48 -19.84 9.11
CA LEU A 130 8.52 -19.71 8.02
C LEU A 130 7.17 -19.17 8.51
N GLY A 131 6.62 -19.71 9.61
CA GLY A 131 5.37 -19.23 10.19
C GLY A 131 5.43 -17.75 10.59
N MET A 132 6.56 -17.30 11.16
CA MET A 132 6.77 -15.89 11.48
C MET A 132 6.93 -15.00 10.25
N ILE A 133 7.60 -15.48 9.19
CA ILE A 133 7.69 -14.75 7.91
C ILE A 133 6.30 -14.56 7.30
N LEU A 134 5.45 -15.60 7.34
CA LEU A 134 4.08 -15.50 6.85
C LEU A 134 3.24 -14.53 7.70
N LEU A 135 3.43 -14.53 9.02
CA LEU A 135 2.79 -13.57 9.92
C LEU A 135 3.27 -12.14 9.66
N ASP A 136 4.58 -11.94 9.49
CA ASP A 136 5.18 -10.63 9.14
C ASP A 136 4.66 -10.14 7.79
N PHE A 137 4.53 -11.03 6.80
CA PHE A 137 3.94 -10.72 5.51
C PHE A 137 2.47 -10.27 5.63
N ALA A 138 1.65 -11.01 6.39
CA ALA A 138 0.25 -10.64 6.65
C ALA A 138 0.14 -9.30 7.38
N TRP A 139 1.01 -9.06 8.36
CA TRP A 139 1.10 -7.79 9.06
C TRP A 139 1.58 -6.66 8.14
N GLY A 140 2.54 -6.94 7.26
CA GLY A 140 3.05 -6.03 6.24
C GLY A 140 1.96 -5.56 5.27
N MET A 141 1.10 -6.48 4.81
CA MET A 141 -0.06 -6.12 3.99
C MET A 141 -1.04 -5.21 4.74
N HIS A 142 -1.33 -5.51 6.01
CA HIS A 142 -2.16 -4.63 6.84
C HIS A 142 -1.52 -3.25 7.02
N HIS A 143 -0.22 -3.20 7.32
CA HIS A 143 0.54 -1.97 7.53
C HIS A 143 0.55 -1.10 6.27
N PHE A 144 0.79 -1.73 5.11
CA PHE A 144 0.73 -1.11 3.79
C PHE A 144 -0.65 -0.48 3.55
N ALA A 145 -1.73 -1.25 3.70
CA ALA A 145 -3.09 -0.76 3.53
C ALA A 145 -3.40 0.42 4.49
N ALA A 146 -2.96 0.33 5.75
CA ALA A 146 -3.13 1.38 6.74
C ALA A 146 -2.41 2.68 6.36
N GLN A 147 -1.18 2.58 5.84
CA GLN A 147 -0.41 3.73 5.37
C GLN A 147 -1.11 4.44 4.20
N HIS A 148 -1.54 3.69 3.18
CA HIS A 148 -2.23 4.26 2.03
C HIS A 148 -3.56 4.89 2.39
N TYR A 149 -4.31 4.25 3.29
CA TYR A 149 -5.53 4.83 3.83
C TYR A 149 -5.22 6.16 4.53
N GLY A 150 -4.20 6.21 5.39
CA GLY A 150 -3.76 7.43 6.05
C GLY A 150 -3.49 8.58 5.08
N LEU A 151 -2.83 8.31 3.95
CA LEU A 151 -2.54 9.31 2.91
C LEU A 151 -3.78 9.77 2.15
N LEU A 152 -4.70 8.86 1.79
CA LEU A 152 -5.98 9.25 1.20
C LEU A 152 -6.76 10.17 2.14
N ARG A 153 -6.75 9.87 3.45
CA ARG A 153 -7.37 10.72 4.47
C ARG A 153 -6.69 12.08 4.57
N LEU A 154 -5.35 12.11 4.55
CA LEU A 154 -4.57 13.34 4.63
C LEU A 154 -4.89 14.27 3.46
N TYR A 155 -4.81 13.80 2.22
CA TYR A 155 -5.11 14.62 1.05
C TYR A 155 -6.56 15.12 1.04
N HIS A 156 -7.52 14.27 1.40
CA HIS A 156 -8.91 14.71 1.49
C HIS A 156 -9.07 15.80 2.55
N HIS A 157 -8.48 15.61 3.73
CA HIS A 157 -8.60 16.58 4.82
C HIS A 157 -7.98 17.94 4.45
N ARG A 158 -6.81 17.94 3.78
CA ARG A 158 -6.16 19.16 3.31
C ARG A 158 -6.94 19.88 2.20
N TRP A 159 -7.67 19.13 1.36
CA TRP A 159 -8.48 19.72 0.30
C TRP A 159 -9.85 20.22 0.80
N ASN A 160 -10.57 19.37 1.53
CA ASN A 160 -11.91 19.60 2.05
C ASN A 160 -12.16 18.76 3.31
N SER A 161 -11.86 19.34 4.48
CA SER A 161 -12.04 18.68 5.78
C SER A 161 -13.49 18.34 6.11
N LYS A 162 -14.47 19.08 5.57
CA LYS A 162 -15.90 18.90 5.84
C LYS A 162 -16.46 17.65 5.15
N SER A 163 -16.06 17.38 3.92
CA SER A 163 -16.49 16.18 3.17
C SER A 163 -15.65 14.94 3.51
N ALA A 164 -14.49 15.11 4.13
CA ALA A 164 -13.58 14.02 4.43
C ALA A 164 -14.26 12.83 5.15
N PRO A 165 -15.10 12.99 6.19
CA PRO A 165 -15.77 11.85 6.83
C PRO A 165 -16.58 10.96 5.87
N LEU A 166 -17.16 11.52 4.80
CA LEU A 166 -18.02 10.82 3.84
C LEU A 166 -17.28 9.78 2.98
N SER A 167 -15.95 9.85 2.89
CA SER A 167 -15.14 8.87 2.15
C SER A 167 -14.53 7.78 3.04
N ASN A 168 -14.61 7.87 4.37
CA ASN A 168 -13.86 7.04 5.32
C ASN A 168 -13.99 5.54 5.04
N LYS A 169 -15.22 5.03 4.99
CA LYS A 169 -15.48 3.60 4.77
C LYS A 169 -14.99 3.14 3.39
N ARG A 170 -15.18 3.96 2.35
CA ARG A 170 -14.76 3.65 0.98
C ARG A 170 -13.24 3.61 0.84
N ASP A 171 -12.56 4.61 1.41
CA ASP A 171 -11.09 4.66 1.42
C ASP A 171 -10.50 3.44 2.12
N ARG A 172 -11.11 3.02 3.24
CA ARG A 172 -10.68 1.83 3.98
C ARG A 172 -10.87 0.55 3.17
N TRP A 173 -12.05 0.34 2.58
CA TRP A 173 -12.27 -0.82 1.72
C TRP A 173 -11.37 -0.83 0.49
N TYR A 174 -11.09 0.33 -0.08
CA TYR A 174 -10.17 0.43 -1.20
C TYR A 174 -8.75 0.03 -0.79
N CYS A 175 -8.21 0.57 0.30
CA CYS A 175 -6.84 0.26 0.71
C CYS A 175 -6.66 -1.18 1.21
N TRP A 176 -7.57 -1.71 2.03
CA TRP A 176 -7.46 -3.10 2.51
C TRP A 176 -7.92 -4.12 1.47
N GLY A 177 -8.97 -3.81 0.70
CA GLY A 177 -9.50 -4.70 -0.33
C GLY A 177 -8.60 -4.74 -1.56
N VAL A 178 -8.34 -3.58 -2.17
CA VAL A 178 -7.52 -3.48 -3.39
C VAL A 178 -6.03 -3.55 -3.05
N GLY A 179 -5.56 -2.68 -2.16
CA GLY A 179 -4.14 -2.60 -1.79
C GLY A 179 -3.62 -3.76 -0.91
N GLY A 180 -4.49 -4.67 -0.46
CA GLY A 180 -4.12 -5.81 0.38
C GLY A 180 -4.72 -7.13 -0.14
N GLY A 181 -6.05 -7.28 -0.08
CA GLY A 181 -6.73 -8.52 -0.44
C GLY A 181 -6.54 -8.96 -1.90
N LEU A 182 -6.67 -8.04 -2.85
CA LEU A 182 -6.45 -8.35 -4.27
C LEU A 182 -4.96 -8.61 -4.57
N VAL A 183 -4.05 -7.94 -3.86
CA VAL A 183 -2.61 -8.24 -3.93
C VAL A 183 -2.35 -9.67 -3.45
N LEU A 184 -2.90 -10.08 -2.31
CA LEU A 184 -2.77 -11.46 -1.82
C LEU A 184 -3.29 -12.48 -2.83
N ILE A 185 -4.43 -12.21 -3.48
CA ILE A 185 -4.96 -13.09 -4.52
C ILE A 185 -4.00 -13.18 -5.70
N ALA A 186 -3.42 -12.07 -6.16
CA ALA A 186 -2.43 -12.06 -7.23
C ALA A 186 -1.19 -12.89 -6.86
N GLU A 187 -0.64 -12.69 -5.65
CA GLU A 187 0.51 -13.47 -5.14
C GLU A 187 0.20 -14.97 -5.05
N LEU A 188 -1.01 -15.34 -4.62
CA LEU A 188 -1.42 -16.74 -4.59
C LEU A 188 -1.51 -17.35 -5.99
N LEU A 189 -2.09 -16.62 -6.96
CA LEU A 189 -2.17 -17.07 -8.35
C LEU A 189 -0.78 -17.30 -8.96
N HIS A 190 0.15 -16.38 -8.72
CA HIS A 190 1.54 -16.52 -9.17
C HIS A 190 2.33 -17.58 -8.40
N GLY A 191 2.14 -17.69 -7.08
CA GLY A 191 2.77 -18.72 -6.26
C GLY A 191 2.34 -20.12 -6.70
N THR A 192 1.07 -20.30 -7.10
CA THR A 192 0.58 -21.57 -7.64
C THR A 192 1.19 -21.91 -8.99
N SER A 193 1.42 -20.94 -9.89
CA SER A 193 2.09 -21.19 -11.17
C SER A 193 3.59 -21.49 -10.98
N PHE A 194 4.27 -20.79 -10.07
CA PHE A 194 5.69 -21.05 -9.77
C PHE A 194 5.92 -22.45 -9.17
N LEU A 195 5.08 -22.87 -8.21
CA LEU A 195 5.18 -24.19 -7.60
C LEU A 195 4.89 -25.33 -8.59
N GLN A 196 4.10 -25.06 -9.63
CA GLN A 196 3.86 -25.98 -10.75
C GLN A 196 5.07 -26.11 -11.68
N GLU A 197 5.70 -25.00 -12.09
CA GLU A 197 6.92 -25.02 -12.92
C GLU A 197 8.04 -25.84 -12.28
N LYS A 198 8.09 -25.84 -10.94
CA LYS A 198 9.09 -26.57 -10.15
C LYS A 198 8.64 -27.97 -9.71
N ASN A 199 7.51 -28.49 -10.20
CA ASN A 199 6.97 -29.83 -9.89
C ASN A 199 6.75 -30.11 -8.38
N PHE A 200 6.55 -29.08 -7.55
CA PHE A 200 6.35 -29.26 -6.10
C PHE A 200 4.90 -29.62 -5.72
N LEU A 201 3.94 -29.43 -6.62
CA LEU A 201 2.52 -29.77 -6.41
C LEU A 201 2.00 -30.83 -7.41
N PRO A 202 2.43 -32.11 -7.32
CA PRO A 202 1.86 -33.14 -8.17
C PRO A 202 0.48 -33.66 -7.70
N LEU A 203 -0.12 -33.13 -6.61
CA LEU A 203 -1.19 -33.85 -5.91
C LEU A 203 -2.43 -33.08 -5.42
N LEU A 204 -2.57 -31.76 -5.62
CA LEU A 204 -3.61 -31.01 -4.86
C LEU A 204 -4.70 -30.27 -5.63
N THR A 205 -4.69 -30.20 -6.96
CA THR A 205 -5.78 -29.55 -7.71
C THR A 205 -5.86 -30.08 -9.14
N GLY A 206 -7.07 -30.27 -9.68
CA GLY A 206 -7.25 -30.76 -11.06
C GLY A 206 -6.77 -29.74 -12.11
N ASP A 207 -6.35 -30.24 -13.27
CA ASP A 207 -5.73 -29.48 -14.38
C ASP A 207 -6.51 -28.20 -14.79
N TRP A 208 -7.83 -28.21 -14.63
CA TRP A 208 -8.73 -27.09 -14.95
C TRP A 208 -8.50 -25.81 -14.13
N ILE A 209 -7.98 -25.89 -12.90
CA ILE A 209 -7.72 -24.69 -12.08
C ILE A 209 -6.54 -23.91 -12.68
N PHE A 210 -5.56 -24.63 -13.23
CA PHE A 210 -4.30 -24.07 -13.72
C PHE A 210 -4.45 -23.44 -15.10
N GLU A 211 -5.21 -24.04 -16.01
CA GLU A 211 -5.56 -23.44 -17.31
C GLU A 211 -6.31 -22.10 -17.14
N GLY A 212 -7.04 -21.94 -16.03
CA GLY A 212 -7.78 -20.73 -15.70
C GLY A 212 -6.93 -19.56 -15.17
N ILE A 213 -5.70 -19.80 -14.70
CA ILE A 213 -4.87 -18.77 -14.03
C ILE A 213 -4.65 -17.54 -14.93
N PRO A 214 -4.25 -17.66 -16.21
CA PRO A 214 -4.05 -16.49 -17.08
C PRO A 214 -5.34 -15.67 -17.27
N LEU A 215 -6.50 -16.33 -17.33
CA LEU A 215 -7.78 -15.64 -17.42
C LEU A 215 -8.11 -14.91 -16.10
N LEU A 216 -7.89 -15.57 -14.96
CA LEU A 216 -8.10 -14.97 -13.63
C LEU A 216 -7.20 -13.74 -13.42
N LEU A 217 -5.95 -13.77 -13.88
CA LEU A 217 -5.05 -12.63 -13.81
C LEU A 217 -5.57 -11.43 -14.64
N ARG A 218 -6.06 -11.67 -15.86
CA ARG A 218 -6.69 -10.63 -16.69
C ARG A 218 -7.96 -10.07 -16.07
N LEU A 219 -8.83 -10.94 -15.55
CA LEU A 219 -10.06 -10.53 -14.86
C LEU A 219 -9.75 -9.73 -13.59
N GLY A 220 -8.72 -10.13 -12.84
CA GLY A 220 -8.20 -9.38 -11.69
C GLY A 220 -7.74 -7.98 -12.06
N THR A 221 -6.97 -7.84 -13.15
CA THR A 221 -6.58 -6.54 -13.70
C THR A 221 -7.79 -5.66 -14.01
N LEU A 222 -8.78 -6.19 -14.75
CA LEU A 222 -9.99 -5.45 -15.12
C LEU A 222 -10.82 -5.05 -13.90
N LEU A 223 -10.90 -5.92 -12.88
CA LEU A 223 -11.58 -5.65 -11.63
C LEU A 223 -10.91 -4.47 -10.89
N VAL A 224 -9.58 -4.49 -10.76
CA VAL A 224 -8.81 -3.40 -10.12
C VAL A 224 -8.99 -2.09 -10.89
N ALA A 225 -8.95 -2.14 -12.22
CA ALA A 225 -9.19 -0.98 -13.08
C ALA A 225 -10.59 -0.40 -12.84
N GLY A 226 -11.62 -1.26 -12.84
CA GLY A 226 -13.01 -0.86 -12.60
C GLY A 226 -13.22 -0.21 -11.23
N ILE A 227 -12.68 -0.81 -10.17
CA ILE A 227 -12.75 -0.25 -8.81
C ILE A 227 -12.02 1.09 -8.74
N THR A 228 -10.85 1.21 -9.37
CA THR A 228 -10.06 2.45 -9.39
C THR A 228 -10.78 3.57 -10.12
N ILE A 229 -11.36 3.30 -11.30
CA ILE A 229 -12.19 4.26 -12.04
C ILE A 229 -13.38 4.70 -11.19
N PHE A 230 -14.06 3.76 -10.53
CA PHE A 230 -15.18 4.09 -9.64
C PHE A 230 -14.74 5.00 -8.47
N MET A 231 -13.58 4.73 -7.87
CA MET A 231 -13.02 5.55 -6.78
C MET A 231 -12.63 6.94 -7.26
N ILE A 232 -12.01 7.07 -8.44
CA ILE A 232 -11.65 8.35 -9.06
C ILE A 232 -12.91 9.16 -9.38
N ARG A 233 -13.93 8.53 -9.98
CA ARG A 233 -15.22 9.17 -10.24
C ARG A 233 -15.84 9.72 -8.96
N ASN A 234 -15.85 8.94 -7.88
CA ASN A 234 -16.36 9.41 -6.59
C ASN A 234 -15.53 10.56 -6.01
N ALA A 235 -14.21 10.54 -6.20
CA ALA A 235 -13.33 11.63 -5.79
C ALA A 235 -13.64 12.94 -6.53
N PHE A 236 -13.96 12.86 -7.83
CA PHE A 236 -14.45 14.01 -8.59
C PHE A 236 -15.81 14.51 -8.09
N LEU A 237 -16.78 13.61 -7.88
CA LEU A 237 -18.12 13.97 -7.40
C LEU A 237 -18.13 14.63 -6.01
N HIS A 238 -17.14 14.30 -5.18
CA HIS A 238 -17.02 14.85 -3.82
C HIS A 238 -15.98 15.97 -3.72
N ASP A 239 -15.51 16.52 -4.84
CA ASP A 239 -14.48 17.56 -4.90
C ASP A 239 -13.32 17.26 -3.93
N SER A 240 -12.59 16.19 -4.22
CA SER A 240 -11.55 15.66 -3.32
C SER A 240 -10.13 16.13 -3.64
N GLY A 241 -9.95 16.95 -4.68
CA GLY A 241 -8.67 17.49 -5.12
C GLY A 241 -7.81 16.53 -5.97
N LEU A 242 -6.95 17.11 -6.80
CA LEU A 242 -6.03 16.39 -7.68
C LEU A 242 -5.08 15.42 -6.95
N PRO A 243 -4.44 15.80 -5.82
CA PRO A 243 -3.47 14.93 -5.16
C PRO A 243 -4.11 13.61 -4.71
N ARG A 244 -5.32 13.66 -4.14
CA ARG A 244 -6.05 12.46 -3.74
C ARG A 244 -6.39 11.58 -4.95
N ILE A 245 -6.79 12.17 -6.07
CA ILE A 245 -7.14 11.44 -7.29
C ILE A 245 -5.92 10.72 -7.86
N LEU A 246 -4.78 11.41 -7.95
CA LEU A 246 -3.52 10.81 -8.38
C LEU A 246 -3.07 9.71 -7.43
N TYR A 247 -3.30 9.85 -6.13
CA TYR A 247 -2.95 8.82 -5.15
C TYR A 247 -3.83 7.57 -5.29
N ILE A 248 -5.14 7.73 -5.51
CA ILE A 248 -6.05 6.62 -5.85
C ILE A 248 -5.56 5.92 -7.12
N LEU A 249 -5.25 6.69 -8.17
CA LEU A 249 -4.71 6.13 -9.42
C LEU A 249 -3.41 5.36 -9.16
N GLY A 250 -2.50 5.91 -8.36
CA GLY A 250 -1.23 5.29 -7.98
C GLY A 250 -1.39 3.92 -7.32
N ILE A 251 -2.31 3.80 -6.36
CA ILE A 251 -2.65 2.51 -5.76
C ILE A 251 -3.22 1.56 -6.82
N GLY A 252 -4.17 2.04 -7.62
CA GLY A 252 -4.82 1.23 -8.64
C GLY A 252 -3.85 0.67 -9.68
N VAL A 253 -2.97 1.50 -10.25
CA VAL A 253 -2.00 1.04 -11.26
C VAL A 253 -0.96 0.10 -10.68
N MET A 254 -0.51 0.36 -9.45
CA MET A 254 0.41 -0.53 -8.76
C MET A 254 -0.21 -1.90 -8.53
N VAL A 255 -1.46 -1.97 -8.06
CA VAL A 255 -2.16 -3.25 -7.84
C VAL A 255 -2.50 -3.94 -9.17
N MET A 256 -2.79 -3.22 -10.25
CA MET A 256 -2.84 -3.82 -11.58
C MET A 256 -1.49 -4.47 -11.95
N GLY A 257 -0.38 -3.85 -11.55
CA GLY A 257 0.95 -4.43 -11.65
C GLY A 257 1.07 -5.80 -10.98
N ALA A 258 0.42 -6.04 -9.83
CA ALA A 258 0.44 -7.36 -9.17
C ALA A 258 -0.09 -8.48 -10.06
N TYR A 259 -1.05 -8.16 -10.94
CA TYR A 259 -1.68 -9.13 -11.85
C TYR A 259 -0.98 -9.26 -13.20
N GLN A 260 0.02 -8.41 -13.49
CA GLN A 260 0.67 -8.33 -14.81
C GLN A 260 2.18 -8.53 -14.76
N LEU A 261 2.82 -8.12 -13.67
CA LEU A 261 4.25 -8.24 -13.47
C LEU A 261 4.59 -9.60 -12.87
N GLU A 262 5.84 -10.02 -13.08
CA GLU A 262 6.40 -11.15 -12.34
C GLU A 262 6.43 -10.85 -10.83
N PRO A 263 6.29 -11.85 -9.95
CA PRO A 263 6.21 -11.64 -8.50
C PRO A 263 7.37 -10.81 -7.94
N PHE A 264 8.58 -11.05 -8.42
CA PHE A 264 9.75 -10.28 -7.99
C PHE A 264 9.64 -8.80 -8.41
N GLN A 265 9.18 -8.51 -9.62
CA GLN A 265 8.98 -7.14 -10.11
C GLN A 265 7.90 -6.40 -9.34
N PHE A 266 6.78 -7.07 -9.07
CA PHE A 266 5.74 -6.48 -8.25
C PHE A 266 6.22 -6.29 -6.80
N PHE A 267 6.97 -7.23 -6.22
CA PHE A 267 7.57 -7.08 -4.90
C PHE A 267 8.50 -5.85 -4.83
N MET A 268 9.35 -5.65 -5.84
CA MET A 268 10.20 -4.46 -5.95
C MET A 268 9.37 -3.18 -5.97
N LEU A 269 8.36 -3.11 -6.85
CA LEU A 269 7.43 -1.98 -6.96
C LEU A 269 6.73 -1.68 -5.62
N TRP A 270 6.11 -2.70 -5.04
CA TRP A 270 5.29 -2.61 -3.84
C TRP A 270 6.12 -2.13 -2.64
N THR A 271 7.30 -2.72 -2.45
CA THR A 271 8.17 -2.39 -1.33
C THR A 271 8.86 -1.02 -1.50
N LEU A 272 9.39 -0.70 -2.68
CA LEU A 272 9.99 0.62 -2.93
C LEU A 272 8.98 1.74 -2.73
N GLN A 273 7.77 1.59 -3.28
CA GLN A 273 6.70 2.57 -3.14
C GLN A 273 6.37 2.79 -1.66
N HIS A 274 6.22 1.71 -0.90
CA HIS A 274 5.96 1.75 0.53
C HIS A 274 7.05 2.54 1.28
N TRP A 275 8.32 2.22 1.03
CA TRP A 275 9.47 2.85 1.71
C TRP A 275 9.59 4.32 1.35
N MET A 276 9.46 4.68 0.07
CA MET A 276 9.54 6.06 -0.40
C MET A 276 8.45 6.92 0.23
N VAL A 277 7.22 6.44 0.25
CA VAL A 277 6.10 7.16 0.86
C VAL A 277 6.35 7.42 2.35
N ALA A 278 6.75 6.37 3.08
CA ALA A 278 6.99 6.47 4.52
C ALA A 278 8.16 7.41 4.85
N LEU A 279 9.25 7.33 4.08
CA LEU A 279 10.40 8.20 4.25
C LEU A 279 10.06 9.66 3.89
N GLY A 280 9.33 9.88 2.80
CA GLY A 280 8.84 11.20 2.42
C GLY A 280 8.03 11.83 3.55
N LEU A 281 7.03 11.12 4.07
CA LEU A 281 6.23 11.58 5.22
C LEU A 281 7.12 11.90 6.43
N THR A 282 8.07 11.03 6.74
CA THR A 282 8.99 11.22 7.87
C THR A 282 9.82 12.47 7.73
N VAL A 283 10.43 12.69 6.57
CA VAL A 283 11.26 13.87 6.29
C VAL A 283 10.41 15.15 6.37
N HIS A 284 9.18 15.13 5.86
CA HIS A 284 8.29 16.28 5.97
C HIS A 284 7.90 16.59 7.42
N MET A 285 7.50 15.57 8.19
CA MET A 285 7.08 15.73 9.58
C MET A 285 8.24 16.16 10.48
N ALA A 286 9.39 15.49 10.38
CA ALA A 286 10.58 15.83 11.13
C ALA A 286 11.12 17.21 10.77
N GLY A 287 11.09 17.59 9.49
CA GLY A 287 11.49 18.92 9.04
C GLY A 287 10.64 20.02 9.66
N ASN A 288 9.31 19.82 9.71
CA ASN A 288 8.40 20.78 10.34
C ASN A 288 8.58 20.86 11.87
N ASP A 289 8.92 19.74 12.54
CA ASP A 289 9.18 19.69 13.99
C ASP A 289 10.43 20.49 14.40
N ILE A 290 11.46 20.52 13.54
CA ILE A 290 12.67 21.32 13.76
C ILE A 290 12.36 22.82 13.61
N THR A 291 11.56 23.21 12.63
CA THR A 291 11.18 24.62 12.40
C THR A 291 10.41 25.21 13.60
N LEU A 292 9.58 24.40 14.28
CA LEU A 292 8.90 24.79 15.52
C LEU A 292 9.87 25.04 16.69
N LYS A 293 11.08 24.45 16.67
CA LYS A 293 12.11 24.74 17.69
C LYS A 293 12.84 26.06 17.45
N THR A 294 12.92 26.51 16.19
CA THR A 294 13.68 27.71 15.82
C THR A 294 12.86 28.99 15.87
N ASN A 295 11.52 28.89 15.85
CA ASN A 295 10.59 30.01 16.01
C ASN A 295 9.63 29.72 17.17
N PRO A 296 10.00 30.07 18.43
CA PRO A 296 9.12 29.93 19.59
C PRO A 296 7.89 30.85 19.55
#